data_AF-A0A7L3QTK5-F1
#
_entry.id   AF-A0A7L3QTK5-F1
#
_cell.length_a   1.000
_cell.length_b   1.000
_cell.length_c   1.000
_cell.angle_alpha   90.00
_cell.angle_beta   90.00
_cell.angle_gamma   90.00
#
_symmetry.space_group_name_H-M   'P 1'
#
loop_
_entity.id
_entity.type
_entity.pdbx_description
1 polymer ?
#
loop_
_entity_poly.entity_id
_entity_poly.type
_entity_poly.pdbx_seq_one_letter_code
_entity_poly.pdbx_strand_id
1 'polypeptide(L)'
;TSGVPPQLLALLALEDEPVLGYTAPTPLTQLHLHLQRCSLDYRPPPLPLRVLVTAETLSVTCGSGPEPRPGALRLLVDDGSVFLSERCGGGALDLQRDFVSVLDVDFLELVLSTWRGGDG
;
A
#
# COMPACT_ATOMS: atom_id res chain seq x y z
N THR A 1 3.18 13.15 -13.10
CA THR A 1 1.91 12.57 -13.57
C THR A 1 1.85 11.18 -12.97
N SER A 2 0.81 10.88 -12.19
CA SER A 2 0.77 9.66 -11.37
C SER A 2 0.70 8.45 -12.29
N GLY A 3 1.68 7.55 -12.20
CA GLY A 3 1.82 6.37 -13.07
C GLY A 3 0.82 5.25 -12.77
N VAL A 4 -0.27 5.54 -12.07
CA VAL A 4 -1.33 4.57 -11.79
C VAL A 4 -2.31 4.57 -12.96
N PRO A 5 -2.53 3.43 -13.65
CA PRO A 5 -3.48 3.39 -14.76
C PRO A 5 -4.89 3.75 -14.25
N PRO A 6 -5.66 4.57 -14.99
CA PRO A 6 -6.96 5.08 -14.54
C PRO A 6 -7.97 3.96 -14.25
N GLN A 7 -7.80 2.80 -14.87
CA GLN A 7 -8.61 1.61 -14.66
C GLN A 7 -8.42 1.00 -13.26
N LEU A 8 -7.19 0.99 -12.73
CA LEU A 8 -6.92 0.48 -11.38
C LEU A 8 -7.52 1.40 -10.31
N LEU A 9 -7.45 2.71 -10.53
CA LEU A 9 -8.08 3.68 -9.64
C LEU A 9 -9.61 3.52 -9.63
N ALA A 10 -10.21 3.27 -10.79
CA ALA A 10 -11.64 2.99 -10.91
C ALA A 10 -12.05 1.69 -10.20
N LEU A 11 -11.22 0.63 -10.26
CA LEU A 11 -11.49 -0.62 -9.54
C LEU A 11 -11.47 -0.44 -8.00
N LEU A 12 -10.72 0.54 -7.50
CA LEU A 12 -10.59 0.80 -6.07
C LEU A 12 -11.60 1.84 -5.53
N ALA A 13 -12.28 2.55 -6.43
CA ALA A 13 -13.30 3.55 -6.10
C ALA A 13 -14.67 2.88 -5.91
N LEU A 14 -14.80 2.03 -4.89
CA LEU A 14 -16.07 1.41 -4.54
C LEU A 14 -16.95 2.43 -3.79
N GLU A 15 -18.10 2.77 -4.37
CA GLU A 15 -19.13 3.60 -3.75
C GLU A 15 -20.30 2.72 -3.31
N ASP A 16 -20.87 3.02 -2.14
CA ASP A 16 -22.06 2.34 -1.64
C ASP A 16 -23.31 2.88 -2.37
N GLU A 17 -24.05 2.00 -3.06
CA GLU A 17 -25.30 2.38 -3.72
C GLU A 17 -26.46 2.54 -2.70
N PRO A 18 -27.19 3.67 -2.70
CA PRO A 18 -28.24 3.92 -1.73
C PRO A 18 -29.47 3.05 -2.00
N VAL A 19 -29.87 2.27 -1.00
CA VAL A 19 -31.11 1.46 -1.05
C VAL A 19 -32.24 2.20 -0.30
N LEU A 20 -33.37 2.39 -0.97
CA LEU A 20 -34.50 3.18 -0.47
C LEU A 20 -35.10 2.55 0.80
N GLY A 21 -35.11 3.29 1.90
CA GLY A 21 -35.59 2.81 3.21
C GLY A 21 -34.55 2.01 4.02
N TYR A 22 -33.32 1.87 3.52
CA TYR A 22 -32.21 1.25 4.24
C TYR A 22 -31.18 2.31 4.67
N THR A 23 -30.96 2.41 5.99
CA THR A 23 -29.84 3.18 6.54
C THR A 23 -28.68 2.22 6.74
N ALA A 24 -27.64 2.33 5.91
CA ALA A 24 -26.45 1.51 6.05
C ALA A 24 -25.79 1.76 7.43
N PRO A 25 -25.39 0.71 8.16
CA PRO A 25 -24.49 0.85 9.30
C PRO A 25 -23.21 1.56 8.86
N THR A 26 -22.56 2.30 9.77
CA THR A 26 -21.33 3.10 9.56
C THR A 26 -20.39 2.47 8.52
N PRO A 27 -19.88 3.24 7.53
CA PRO A 27 -19.20 2.69 6.37
C PRO A 27 -18.02 1.80 6.78
N LEU A 28 -18.19 0.51 6.51
CA LEU A 28 -17.20 -0.53 6.78
C LEU A 28 -16.43 -0.74 5.50
N THR A 29 -15.52 0.19 5.17
CA THR A 29 -14.62 -0.02 4.03
C THR A 29 -13.70 -1.18 4.39
N GLN A 30 -13.66 -2.21 3.55
CA GLN A 30 -12.74 -3.32 3.68
C GLN A 30 -12.10 -3.58 2.31
N LEU A 31 -10.78 -3.50 2.25
CA LEU A 31 -9.99 -3.79 1.05
C LEU A 31 -9.14 -5.01 1.34
N HIS A 32 -9.20 -6.00 0.45
CA HIS A 32 -8.25 -7.10 0.41
C HIS A 32 -7.69 -7.20 -1.00
N LEU A 33 -6.39 -6.99 -1.13
CA LEU A 33 -5.65 -7.08 -2.39
C LEU A 33 -4.57 -8.14 -2.23
N HIS A 34 -4.44 -8.99 -3.24
CA HIS A 34 -3.41 -10.01 -3.32
C HIS A 34 -2.71 -9.88 -4.68
N LEU A 35 -1.41 -9.65 -4.65
CA LEU A 35 -0.57 -9.48 -5.82
C LEU A 35 0.51 -10.55 -5.79
N GLN A 36 0.79 -11.12 -6.95
CA GLN A 36 1.88 -12.06 -7.16
C GLN A 36 2.94 -11.43 -8.06
N ARG A 37 4.21 -11.71 -7.79
CA ARG A 37 5.37 -11.27 -8.58
C ARG A 37 5.33 -9.78 -8.86
N CYS A 38 5.12 -9.00 -7.81
CA CYS A 38 4.85 -7.58 -7.92
C CYS A 38 6.07 -6.73 -7.57
N SER A 39 6.08 -5.51 -8.10
CA SER A 39 7.07 -4.49 -7.71
C SER A 39 6.40 -3.14 -7.52
N LEU A 40 6.84 -2.41 -6.51
CA LEU A 40 6.34 -1.10 -6.15
C LEU A 40 7.48 -0.09 -6.25
N ASP A 41 7.35 0.84 -7.19
CA ASP A 41 8.26 1.96 -7.36
C ASP A 41 7.68 3.20 -6.67
N TYR A 42 8.24 3.58 -5.54
CA TYR A 42 7.82 4.71 -4.73
C TYR A 42 8.90 5.80 -4.67
N ARG A 43 8.48 7.05 -4.88
CA ARG A 43 9.33 8.25 -4.81
C ARG A 43 8.77 9.21 -3.76
N PRO A 44 9.14 9.06 -2.48
CA PRO A 44 8.60 9.88 -1.40
C PRO A 44 8.96 11.36 -1.60
N PRO A 45 7.99 12.26 -1.81
CA PRO A 45 8.27 13.69 -1.81
C PRO A 45 8.46 14.20 -0.36
N PRO A 46 9.39 15.13 -0.07
CA PRO A 46 10.32 15.79 -0.99
C PRO A 46 11.70 15.10 -1.08
N LEU A 47 11.85 13.88 -0.59
CA LEU A 47 13.15 13.20 -0.53
C LEU A 47 13.64 12.88 -1.95
N PRO A 48 14.92 13.16 -2.29
CA PRO A 48 15.52 12.74 -3.55
C PRO A 48 15.90 11.25 -3.50
N LEU A 49 14.95 10.42 -3.08
CA LEU A 49 15.11 8.98 -2.93
C LEU A 49 14.07 8.24 -3.77
N ARG A 50 14.49 7.14 -4.37
CA ARG A 50 13.62 6.17 -5.03
C ARG A 50 13.69 4.86 -4.26
N VAL A 51 12.52 4.36 -3.87
CA VAL A 51 12.33 3.11 -3.14
C VAL A 51 11.68 2.13 -4.10
N LEU A 52 12.35 1.01 -4.36
CA LEU A 52 11.77 -0.09 -5.10
C LEU A 52 11.57 -1.26 -4.14
N VAL A 53 10.34 -1.73 -4.03
CA VAL A 53 10.00 -2.94 -3.28
C VAL A 53 9.66 -4.04 -4.27
N THR A 54 10.23 -5.22 -4.10
CA THR A 54 9.86 -6.42 -4.85
C THR A 54 9.29 -7.45 -3.89
N ALA A 55 8.31 -8.23 -4.34
CA ALA A 55 7.74 -9.32 -3.57
C ALA A 55 7.23 -10.43 -4.49
N GLU A 56 7.50 -11.69 -4.15
CA GLU A 56 6.85 -12.82 -4.80
C GLU A 56 5.36 -12.85 -4.47
N THR A 57 5.00 -12.58 -3.21
CA THR A 57 3.60 -12.42 -2.81
C THR A 57 3.42 -11.19 -1.93
N LEU A 58 2.45 -10.33 -2.26
CA LEU A 58 2.03 -9.20 -1.44
C LEU A 58 0.52 -9.28 -1.18
N SER A 59 0.14 -9.41 0.08
CA SER A 59 -1.26 -9.28 0.51
C SER A 59 -1.45 -8.03 1.34
N VAL A 60 -2.37 -7.18 0.92
CA VAL A 60 -2.77 -5.96 1.62
C VAL A 60 -4.20 -6.13 2.08
N THR A 61 -4.41 -6.09 3.39
CA THR A 61 -5.75 -6.06 3.98
C THR A 61 -5.90 -4.78 4.76
N CYS A 62 -6.88 -3.94 4.46
CA CYS A 62 -7.23 -2.83 5.33
C CYS A 62 -8.73 -2.77 5.58
N GLY A 63 -9.10 -2.19 6.71
CA GLY A 63 -10.48 -1.87 6.95
C GLY A 63 -10.67 -0.74 7.95
N SER A 64 -11.75 0.01 7.78
CA SER A 64 -12.24 1.00 8.73
C SER A 64 -13.33 0.39 9.60
N GLY A 65 -13.07 0.23 10.89
CA GLY A 65 -14.10 -0.21 11.84
C GLY A 65 -15.03 0.94 12.25
N PRO A 66 -16.28 0.64 12.67
CA PRO A 66 -17.11 1.60 13.39
C PRO A 66 -16.50 1.89 14.77
N GLU A 67 -16.65 3.11 15.26
CA GLU A 67 -16.30 3.49 16.63
C GLU A 67 -16.96 2.51 17.62
N PRO A 68 -16.21 1.91 18.57
CA PRO A 68 -14.86 2.22 19.03
C PRO A 68 -13.71 1.39 18.39
N ARG A 69 -13.97 0.61 17.33
CA ARG A 69 -12.94 -0.25 16.71
C ARG A 69 -12.02 0.58 15.81
N PRO A 70 -10.71 0.68 16.12
CA PRO A 70 -9.77 1.35 15.23
C PRO A 70 -9.66 0.63 13.89
N GLY A 71 -9.42 1.40 12.84
CA GLY A 71 -9.06 0.83 11.54
C GLY A 71 -7.70 0.12 11.64
N ALA A 72 -7.53 -0.92 10.83
CA ALA A 72 -6.29 -1.68 10.77
C ALA A 72 -5.84 -1.88 9.32
N LEU A 73 -4.54 -1.83 9.10
CA LEU A 73 -3.85 -2.24 7.89
C LEU A 73 -2.95 -3.41 8.23
N ARG A 74 -3.06 -4.50 7.49
CA ARG A 74 -2.19 -5.67 7.55
C ARG A 74 -1.54 -5.88 6.20
N LEU A 75 -0.22 -5.95 6.21
CA LEU A 75 0.62 -6.24 5.06
C LEU A 75 1.31 -7.58 5.31
N LEU A 76 1.19 -8.48 4.35
CA LEU A 76 1.97 -9.71 4.29
C LEU A 76 2.81 -9.71 3.04
N VAL A 77 4.10 -9.95 3.21
CA VAL A 77 5.07 -10.06 2.14
C VAL A 77 5.75 -11.40 2.27
N ASP A 78 5.81 -12.14 1.17
CA ASP A 78 6.57 -13.38 1.02
C ASP A 78 7.63 -13.15 -0.06
N ASP A 79 8.86 -13.55 0.24
CA ASP A 79 10.07 -13.36 -0.57
C ASP A 79 10.16 -11.92 -1.12
N GLY A 80 10.52 -11.01 -0.20
CA GLY A 80 10.50 -9.57 -0.45
C GLY A 80 11.86 -8.90 -0.26
N SER A 81 12.13 -7.90 -1.08
CA SER A 81 13.36 -7.09 -0.96
C SER A 81 13.05 -5.60 -1.14
N VAL A 82 13.82 -4.74 -0.47
CA VAL A 82 13.72 -3.28 -0.57
C VAL A 82 15.04 -2.73 -1.07
N PHE A 83 14.96 -1.97 -2.14
CA PHE A 83 16.07 -1.33 -2.81
C PHE A 83 15.92 0.19 -2.74
N LEU A 84 17.02 0.87 -2.43
CA LEU A 84 17.10 2.33 -2.43
C LEU A 84 18.01 2.83 -3.54
N SER A 85 17.64 3.96 -4.14
CA SER A 85 18.45 4.69 -5.09
C SER A 85 18.32 6.19 -4.88
N GLU A 86 19.45 6.90 -4.97
CA GLU A 86 19.46 8.37 -5.03
C GLU A 86 19.23 8.89 -6.47
N ARG A 87 19.13 7.99 -7.46
CA ARG A 87 18.83 8.36 -8.85
C ARG A 87 17.33 8.54 -9.07
N CYS A 88 16.87 9.78 -8.84
CA CYS A 88 15.49 10.19 -9.09
C CYS A 88 15.22 10.79 -10.49
N GLY A 89 16.23 10.81 -11.37
CA GLY A 89 16.13 11.38 -12.73
C GLY A 89 15.35 10.51 -13.74
N GLY A 90 15.06 11.06 -14.92
CA GLY A 90 14.26 10.41 -15.98
C GLY A 90 15.02 9.44 -16.90
N GLY A 91 16.22 8.97 -16.51
CA GLY A 91 17.02 8.02 -17.28
C GLY A 91 16.56 6.57 -17.07
N ALA A 92 17.01 5.67 -17.96
CA ALA A 92 16.90 4.23 -17.71
C ALA A 92 17.71 3.88 -16.45
N LEU A 93 17.09 3.13 -15.53
CA LEU A 93 17.74 2.66 -14.32
C LEU A 93 18.08 1.18 -14.45
N ASP A 94 19.26 0.82 -13.95
CA ASP A 94 19.72 -0.55 -13.82
C ASP A 94 19.69 -0.97 -12.34
N LEU A 95 18.88 -2.00 -12.04
CA LEU A 95 18.74 -2.59 -10.71
C LEU A 95 20.08 -2.97 -10.06
N GLN A 96 21.03 -3.49 -10.83
CA GLN A 96 22.31 -3.97 -10.31
C GLN A 96 23.31 -2.84 -10.05
N ARG A 97 23.13 -1.69 -10.72
CA ARG A 97 24.11 -0.59 -10.68
C ARG A 97 23.63 0.63 -9.92
N ASP A 98 22.32 0.90 -9.97
CA ASP A 98 21.75 2.15 -9.49
C ASP A 98 21.03 1.99 -8.15
N PHE A 99 20.85 0.76 -7.68
CA PHE A 99 20.14 0.46 -6.43
C PHE A 99 21.02 -0.30 -5.45
N VAL A 100 20.77 -0.06 -4.17
CA VAL A 100 21.34 -0.81 -3.04
C VAL A 100 20.21 -1.53 -2.33
N SER A 101 20.33 -2.85 -2.17
CA SER A 101 19.41 -3.61 -1.32
C SER A 101 19.68 -3.28 0.14
N VAL A 102 18.65 -2.81 0.83
CA VAL A 102 18.69 -2.47 2.27
C VAL A 102 17.86 -3.42 3.12
N LEU A 103 17.02 -4.23 2.48
CA LEU A 103 16.21 -5.25 3.13
C LEU A 103 16.06 -6.43 2.18
N ASP A 104 16.23 -7.63 2.73
CA ASP A 104 15.93 -8.89 2.07
C ASP A 104 15.29 -9.81 3.12
N VAL A 105 14.05 -10.24 2.86
CA VAL A 105 13.22 -10.96 3.83
C VAL A 105 12.46 -12.09 3.16
N ASP A 106 12.54 -13.30 3.73
CA ASP A 106 11.73 -14.43 3.29
C ASP A 106 10.24 -14.21 3.60
N PHE A 107 9.93 -13.57 4.73
CA PHE A 107 8.57 -13.26 5.15
C PHE A 107 8.54 -12.01 6.03
N LEU A 108 7.57 -11.14 5.78
CA LEU A 108 7.29 -9.95 6.59
C LEU A 108 5.78 -9.80 6.82
N GLU A 109 5.41 -9.71 8.09
CA GLU A 109 4.06 -9.31 8.51
C GLU A 109 4.12 -7.96 9.21
N LEU A 110 3.35 -6.99 8.73
CA LEU A 110 3.21 -5.67 9.33
C LEU A 110 1.74 -5.39 9.62
N VAL A 111 1.41 -5.10 10.87
CA VAL A 111 0.08 -4.68 11.30
C VAL A 111 0.16 -3.26 11.85
N LEU A 112 -0.55 -2.34 11.21
CA LEU A 112 -0.72 -0.96 11.66
C LEU A 112 -2.17 -0.78 12.13
N SER A 113 -2.34 -0.31 13.35
CA SER A 113 -3.65 0.08 13.90
C SER A 113 -3.72 1.59 14.02
N THR A 114 -4.85 2.18 13.64
CA THR A 114 -5.09 3.61 13.87
C THR A 114 -5.18 3.84 15.37
N TRP A 115 -4.41 4.77 15.90
CA TRP A 115 -4.60 5.26 17.26
C TRP A 115 -5.22 6.65 17.19
N ARG A 116 -6.35 6.85 17.89
CA ARG A 116 -6.95 8.17 18.06
C ARG A 116 -6.64 8.61 19.48
N GLY A 117 -5.79 9.63 19.62
CA GLY A 117 -5.50 10.23 20.92
C GLY A 117 -6.77 10.80 21.53
N GLY A 118 -6.93 10.63 22.84
CA GLY A 118 -8.10 11.13 23.54
C GLY A 118 -8.27 12.63 23.31
N ASP A 119 -9.42 13.02 22.79
CA ASP A 119 -9.86 14.41 22.84
C ASP A 119 -9.98 14.76 24.34
N GLY A 120 -9.04 15.56 24.83
CA GLY A 120 -9.05 16.15 26.16
C GLY A 120 -9.76 17.48 26.19
#